data_AF-Q0CTI7-F1
#
_entry.id   AF-Q0CTI7-F1
#
_cell.length_a   1.000
_cell.length_b   1.000
_cell.length_c   1.000
_cell.angle_alpha   90.00
_cell.angle_beta   90.00
_cell.angle_gamma   90.00
#
_symmetry.space_group_name_H-M   'P 1'
#
loop_
_entity.id
_entity.type
_entity.pdbx_description
1 polymer ?
#
loop_
_entity_poly.entity_id
_entity_poly.type
_entity_poly.pdbx_seq_one_letter_code
_entity_poly.pdbx_strand_id
1 'polypeptide(L)'
;MIITLPKMLRQLVVLCPSTLPLRSKLGNTLGEEVDMLQVLRDYVELIQEQNFRQLDQDTKRKALLAFRKASKQVIREAFVVVSANNNMGDPIVSSNFGVTANAIFVIRDEDPKELEPNGWIPLTKLKEGPKIKGLISCGDDKQLRPMVLCGTTNLLSSWPFRFLPD
;
A
#
# COMPACT_ATOMS: atom_id res chain seq x y z
N MET A 1 -10.14 -8.51 2.87
CA MET A 1 -9.60 -9.16 1.65
C MET A 1 -8.17 -9.61 1.95
N ILE A 2 -7.93 -10.91 2.19
CA ILE A 2 -6.57 -11.43 2.40
C ILE A 2 -5.94 -11.52 1.01
N ILE A 3 -5.13 -10.53 0.64
CA ILE A 3 -4.35 -10.60 -0.59
C ILE A 3 -3.25 -11.63 -0.35
N THR A 4 -3.40 -12.81 -0.94
CA THR A 4 -2.39 -13.87 -0.89
C THR A 4 -1.11 -13.37 -1.57
N LEU A 5 0.03 -13.53 -0.88
CA LEU A 5 1.39 -13.20 -1.32
C LEU A 5 1.66 -13.41 -2.83
N PRO A 6 1.20 -14.52 -3.47
CA PRO A 6 1.36 -14.70 -4.92
C PRO A 6 0.69 -13.65 -5.82
N LYS A 7 -0.44 -13.04 -5.42
CA LYS A 7 -1.08 -11.97 -6.21
C LYS A 7 -0.30 -10.65 -6.15
N MET A 8 0.30 -10.32 -5.00
CA MET A 8 1.15 -9.13 -4.86
C MET A 8 2.51 -9.30 -5.56
N LEU A 9 3.09 -10.51 -5.55
CA LEU A 9 4.34 -10.80 -6.25
C LEU A 9 4.23 -10.58 -7.76
N ARG A 10 3.10 -10.98 -8.38
CA ARG A 10 2.85 -10.73 -9.81
C ARG A 10 2.72 -9.24 -10.13
N GLN A 11 2.11 -8.44 -9.26
CA GLN A 11 1.99 -6.98 -9.47
C GLN A 11 3.33 -6.25 -9.28
N LEU A 12 4.14 -6.67 -8.29
CA LEU A 12 5.44 -6.05 -8.02
C LEU A 12 6.45 -6.27 -9.17
N VAL A 13 6.44 -7.46 -9.79
CA VAL A 13 7.31 -7.79 -10.94
C VAL A 13 6.90 -7.04 -12.21
N VAL A 14 5.61 -6.72 -12.38
CA VAL A 14 5.11 -5.96 -13.54
C VAL A 14 5.42 -4.46 -13.42
N LEU A 15 5.47 -3.92 -12.21
CA LEU A 15 5.73 -2.49 -11.96
C LEU A 15 7.21 -2.11 -11.91
N CYS A 16 8.11 -3.09 -11.73
CA CYS A 16 9.54 -2.85 -11.64
C CYS A 16 10.23 -3.27 -12.96
N PRO A 17 10.62 -2.35 -13.85
CA PRO A 17 11.40 -2.71 -15.02
C PRO A 17 12.72 -3.37 -14.57
N SER A 18 13.19 -4.36 -15.33
CA SER A 18 14.36 -5.20 -15.08
C SER A 18 15.71 -4.44 -14.96
N THR A 19 15.68 -3.11 -15.01
CA THR A 19 16.85 -2.23 -15.09
C THR A 19 17.17 -1.48 -13.79
N LEU A 20 16.40 -1.64 -12.71
CA LEU A 20 16.72 -1.03 -11.40
C LEU A 20 17.59 -1.98 -10.55
N PRO A 21 18.89 -1.67 -10.34
CA PRO A 21 19.72 -2.44 -9.42
C PRO A 21 19.29 -2.15 -7.97
N LEU A 22 18.43 -2.98 -7.38
CA LEU A 22 18.07 -2.89 -5.96
C LEU A 22 19.19 -3.51 -5.08
N ARG A 23 20.34 -2.85 -5.02
CA ARG A 23 21.43 -3.22 -4.10
C ARG A 23 21.14 -2.62 -2.71
N SER A 24 20.84 -3.47 -1.74
CA SER A 24 20.78 -3.05 -0.33
C SER A 24 21.88 -3.74 0.49
N LYS A 25 22.76 -2.95 1.10
CA LYS A 25 23.76 -3.46 2.05
C LYS A 25 23.06 -3.93 3.33
N LEU A 26 23.29 -5.17 3.72
CA LEU A 26 22.91 -5.69 5.02
C LEU A 26 23.70 -4.93 6.09
N GLY A 27 22.98 -4.30 7.02
CA GLY A 27 23.55 -3.90 8.31
C GLY A 27 23.99 -5.16 9.06
N ASN A 28 25.30 -5.34 9.13
CA ASN A 28 26.10 -6.25 9.96
C ASN A 28 25.51 -7.63 10.28
N THR A 29 25.85 -8.62 9.45
CA THR A 29 26.84 -9.69 9.75
C THR A 29 27.01 -10.58 8.51
N LEU A 30 28.20 -10.57 7.89
CA LEU A 30 28.73 -11.60 6.97
C LEU A 30 27.75 -12.20 5.93
N GLY A 31 26.93 -11.39 5.24
CA GLY A 31 26.03 -11.87 4.20
C GLY A 31 26.38 -11.25 2.86
N GLU A 32 26.51 -12.08 1.81
CA GLU A 32 26.60 -11.63 0.43
C GLU A 32 25.59 -10.51 0.12
N GLU A 33 25.95 -9.57 -0.77
CA GLU A 33 24.98 -8.63 -1.35
C GLU A 33 23.97 -9.42 -2.18
N VAL A 34 22.89 -9.88 -1.54
CA VAL A 34 21.84 -10.64 -2.23
C VAL A 34 20.87 -9.67 -2.90
N ASP A 35 20.74 -9.77 -4.22
CA ASP A 35 19.70 -9.10 -4.98
C ASP A 35 18.31 -9.65 -4.58
N MET A 36 17.56 -8.83 -3.84
CA MET A 36 16.25 -9.22 -3.32
C MET A 36 15.22 -9.41 -4.44
N LEU A 37 15.38 -8.77 -5.60
CA LEU A 37 14.52 -9.03 -6.76
C LEU A 37 14.83 -10.39 -7.37
N GLN A 38 16.10 -10.77 -7.42
CA GLN A 38 16.48 -12.08 -7.93
C GLN A 38 15.89 -13.19 -7.05
N VAL A 39 16.00 -13.07 -5.72
CA VAL A 39 15.35 -14.02 -4.78
C VAL A 39 13.84 -14.11 -5.01
N LEU A 40 13.18 -13.00 -5.36
CA LEU A 40 11.75 -13.02 -5.67
C LEU A 40 11.44 -13.70 -7.01
N ARG A 41 12.29 -13.52 -8.04
CA ARG A 41 12.17 -14.23 -9.33
C ARG A 41 12.33 -15.72 -9.14
N ASP A 42 13.39 -16.15 -8.44
CA ASP A 42 13.66 -17.55 -8.15
C ASP A 42 12.48 -18.17 -7.38
N TYR A 43 11.90 -17.43 -6.43
CA TYR A 43 10.72 -17.88 -5.69
C TYR A 43 9.44 -17.99 -6.55
N VAL A 44 9.27 -17.08 -7.52
CA VAL A 44 8.14 -17.14 -8.46
C VAL A 44 8.26 -18.37 -9.36
N GLU A 45 9.45 -18.68 -9.86
CA GLU A 45 9.73 -19.90 -10.63
C GLU A 45 9.45 -21.15 -9.80
N LEU A 46 9.93 -21.20 -8.56
CA LEU A 46 9.67 -22.31 -7.62
C LEU A 46 8.17 -22.56 -7.38
N ILE A 47 7.34 -21.51 -7.27
CA ILE A 47 5.88 -21.67 -7.11
C ILE A 47 5.19 -22.09 -8.42
N GLN A 48 5.78 -21.80 -9.59
CA GLN A 48 5.24 -22.27 -10.87
C GLN A 48 5.45 -23.78 -11.04
N GLU A 49 6.57 -24.30 -10.55
CA GLU A 49 6.93 -25.71 -10.63
C GLU A 49 6.34 -26.56 -9.49
N GLN A 50 6.20 -26.00 -8.29
CA GLN A 50 5.77 -26.74 -7.10
C GLN A 50 4.57 -26.09 -6.40
N ASN A 51 3.74 -26.91 -5.74
CA ASN A 51 2.62 -26.40 -4.97
C ASN A 51 3.13 -25.65 -3.73
N PHE A 52 2.64 -24.43 -3.49
CA PHE A 52 3.01 -23.59 -2.33
C PHE A 52 2.96 -24.32 -0.97
N ARG A 53 2.05 -25.29 -0.82
CA ARG A 53 1.93 -26.08 0.42
C ARG A 53 3.15 -26.97 0.69
N GLN A 54 3.84 -27.41 -0.35
CA GLN A 54 4.99 -28.32 -0.29
C GLN A 54 6.32 -27.58 -0.06
N LEU A 55 6.34 -26.26 -0.22
CA LEU A 55 7.53 -25.45 0.00
C LEU A 55 7.93 -25.42 1.49
N ASP A 56 9.24 -25.52 1.70
CA ASP A 56 9.89 -25.39 3.00
C ASP A 56 9.59 -24.02 3.67
N GLN A 57 9.57 -24.01 5.00
CA GLN A 57 9.28 -22.82 5.80
C GLN A 57 10.38 -21.76 5.71
N ASP A 58 11.65 -22.16 5.58
CA ASP A 58 12.77 -21.22 5.47
C ASP A 58 12.77 -20.51 4.12
N THR A 59 12.44 -21.21 3.03
CA THR A 59 12.22 -20.62 1.71
C THR A 59 11.07 -19.61 1.73
N LYS A 60 9.95 -19.95 2.38
CA LYS A 60 8.82 -19.02 2.59
C LYS A 60 9.24 -17.78 3.37
N ARG A 61 10.02 -17.94 4.43
CA ARG A 61 10.54 -16.82 5.25
C ARG A 61 11.48 -15.94 4.46
N LYS A 62 12.42 -16.52 3.71
CA LYS A 62 13.37 -15.80 2.85
C LYS A 62 12.63 -15.00 1.77
N ALA A 63 11.67 -15.62 1.09
CA ALA A 63 10.84 -14.95 0.10
C ALA A 63 10.01 -13.80 0.68
N LEU A 64 9.41 -13.99 1.87
CA LEU A 64 8.66 -12.92 2.55
C LEU A 64 9.56 -11.75 2.94
N LEU A 65 10.78 -12.04 3.40
CA LEU A 65 11.76 -11.01 3.75
C LEU A 65 12.23 -10.24 2.52
N ALA A 66 12.54 -10.95 1.43
CA ALA A 66 12.89 -10.35 0.14
C ALA A 66 11.75 -9.47 -0.38
N PHE A 67 10.51 -9.96 -0.34
CA PHE A 67 9.32 -9.20 -0.73
C PHE A 67 9.18 -7.91 0.08
N ARG A 68 9.27 -8.00 1.41
CA ARG A 68 9.16 -6.80 2.27
C ARG A 68 10.26 -5.78 1.99
N LYS A 69 11.48 -6.21 1.72
CA LYS A 69 12.59 -5.30 1.39
C LYS A 69 12.40 -4.65 0.03
N ALA A 70 12.12 -5.45 -1.00
CA ALA A 70 11.87 -4.96 -2.35
C ALA A 70 10.68 -3.99 -2.40
N SER A 71 9.53 -4.36 -1.82
CA SER A 71 8.34 -3.51 -1.78
C SER A 71 8.59 -2.18 -1.09
N LYS A 72 9.34 -2.16 0.02
CA LYS A 72 9.71 -0.90 0.68
C LYS A 72 10.54 0.01 -0.23
N GLN A 73 11.50 -0.56 -0.97
CA GLN A 73 12.32 0.22 -1.87
C GLN A 73 11.52 0.75 -3.06
N VAL A 74 10.74 -0.10 -3.72
CA VAL A 74 9.85 0.29 -4.83
C VAL A 74 8.93 1.43 -4.43
N ILE A 75 8.30 1.34 -3.25
CA ILE A 75 7.38 2.38 -2.77
C ILE A 75 8.11 3.70 -2.44
N ARG A 76 9.36 3.65 -1.96
CA ARG A 76 10.16 4.88 -1.70
C ARG A 76 10.49 5.63 -2.97
N GLU A 77 10.75 4.90 -4.04
CA GLU A 77 11.16 5.46 -5.33
C GLU A 77 9.95 5.77 -6.24
N ALA A 78 8.76 5.28 -5.88
CA ALA A 78 7.55 5.49 -6.66
C ALA A 78 7.11 6.96 -6.69
N PHE A 79 6.87 7.48 -7.90
CA PHE A 79 6.23 8.78 -8.11
C PHE A 79 4.71 8.73 -7.88
N VAL A 80 4.09 7.59 -8.18
CA VAL A 80 2.64 7.37 -8.08
C VAL A 80 2.40 6.01 -7.43
N VAL A 81 1.50 5.97 -6.45
CA VAL A 81 1.00 4.74 -5.85
C VAL A 81 -0.51 4.71 -6.02
N VAL A 82 -1.02 3.65 -6.64
CA VAL A 82 -2.46 3.43 -6.83
C VAL A 82 -2.89 2.33 -5.87
N SER A 83 -3.85 2.63 -5.00
CA SER A 83 -4.38 1.66 -4.04
C SER A 83 -5.77 2.03 -3.58
N ALA A 84 -6.48 1.05 -3.03
CA ALA A 84 -7.67 1.33 -2.22
C ALA A 84 -7.29 2.09 -0.94
N ASN A 85 -8.21 2.89 -0.41
CA ASN A 85 -7.94 3.77 0.73
C ASN A 85 -7.40 3.02 1.96
N ASN A 86 -7.95 1.84 2.25
CA ASN A 86 -7.53 1.01 3.38
C ASN A 86 -6.08 0.50 3.27
N ASN A 87 -5.60 0.23 2.06
CA ASN A 87 -4.23 -0.23 1.83
C ASN A 87 -3.20 0.87 2.05
N MET A 88 -3.59 2.15 1.93
CA MET A 88 -2.69 3.28 2.23
C MET A 88 -2.29 3.34 3.70
N GLY A 89 -3.05 2.68 4.59
CA GLY A 89 -2.69 2.50 5.99
C GLY A 89 -1.63 1.43 6.24
N ASP A 90 -1.30 0.58 5.26
CA ASP A 90 -0.32 -0.50 5.44
C ASP A 90 1.08 0.06 5.73
N PRO A 91 1.84 -0.48 6.71
CA PRO A 91 3.18 -0.02 7.06
C PRO A 91 4.19 0.03 5.90
N ILE A 92 4.02 -0.82 4.87
CA ILE A 92 4.86 -0.80 3.67
C ILE A 92 4.61 0.49 2.89
N VAL A 93 3.37 0.96 2.79
CA VAL A 93 3.04 2.21 2.07
C VAL A 93 3.25 3.42 2.99
N SER A 94 2.59 3.41 4.14
CA SER A 94 2.49 4.54 5.06
C SER A 94 3.82 5.08 5.54
N SER A 95 4.82 4.21 5.71
CA SER A 95 6.14 4.59 6.23
C SER A 95 7.20 4.87 5.16
N ASN A 96 6.89 4.63 3.88
CA ASN A 96 7.89 4.64 2.80
C ASN A 96 7.53 5.55 1.63
N PHE A 97 6.24 5.77 1.36
CA PHE A 97 5.83 6.65 0.26
C PHE A 97 6.11 8.11 0.58
N GLY A 98 6.60 8.87 -0.41
CA GLY A 98 6.82 10.31 -0.29
C GLY A 98 8.07 10.74 0.48
N VAL A 99 8.93 9.79 0.88
CA VAL A 99 10.18 10.09 1.63
C VAL A 99 11.07 11.08 0.86
N THR A 100 11.21 10.87 -0.45
CA THR A 100 12.00 11.72 -1.36
C THR A 100 11.16 12.80 -2.05
N ALA A 101 9.84 12.82 -1.85
CA ALA A 101 8.95 13.78 -2.49
C ALA A 101 9.04 15.16 -1.81
N ASN A 102 8.91 16.22 -2.60
CA ASN A 102 8.78 17.60 -2.11
C ASN A 102 7.32 17.95 -1.76
N ALA A 103 6.37 17.32 -2.47
CA ALA A 103 4.95 17.52 -2.30
C ALA A 103 4.21 16.21 -2.66
N ILE A 104 3.09 15.97 -1.98
CA ILE A 104 2.21 14.83 -2.24
C ILE A 104 0.83 15.36 -2.60
N PHE A 105 0.25 14.84 -3.68
CA PHE A 105 -1.15 15.05 -4.04
C PHE A 105 -1.91 13.74 -3.87
N VAL A 106 -3.05 13.80 -3.21
CA VAL A 106 -3.95 12.65 -3.05
C VAL A 106 -5.10 12.83 -4.02
N ILE A 107 -5.32 11.83 -4.89
CA ILE A 107 -6.46 11.78 -5.80
C ILE A 107 -7.32 10.60 -5.36
N ARG A 108 -8.55 10.88 -4.96
CA ARG A 108 -9.55 9.86 -4.61
C ARG A 108 -10.54 9.76 -5.74
N ASP A 109 -10.62 8.57 -6.33
CA ASP A 109 -11.67 8.23 -7.28
C ASP A 109 -12.78 7.45 -6.57
N GLU A 110 -14.00 7.51 -7.11
CA GLU A 110 -15.18 6.84 -6.55
C GLU A 110 -15.51 7.23 -5.10
N ASP A 111 -15.21 8.47 -4.71
CA ASP A 111 -15.30 8.95 -3.32
C ASP A 111 -16.70 8.83 -2.70
N PRO A 112 -17.83 9.03 -3.43
CA PRO A 112 -19.17 8.83 -2.89
C PRO A 112 -19.49 7.38 -2.49
N LYS A 113 -18.70 6.40 -2.94
CA LYS A 113 -18.81 4.98 -2.52
C LYS A 113 -18.04 4.67 -1.24
N GLU A 114 -17.29 5.63 -0.70
CA GLU A 114 -16.43 5.45 0.45
C GLU A 114 -17.05 6.00 1.75
N LEU A 115 -16.74 5.35 2.88
CA LEU A 115 -17.09 5.88 4.19
C LEU A 115 -16.11 6.99 4.58
N GLU A 116 -16.61 8.07 5.20
CA GLU A 116 -15.78 9.20 5.61
C GLU A 116 -14.49 8.80 6.35
N PRO A 117 -14.52 7.88 7.35
CA PRO A 117 -13.30 7.44 8.04
C PRO A 117 -12.26 6.79 7.12
N ASN A 118 -12.70 6.07 6.09
CA ASN A 118 -11.80 5.46 5.12
C ASN A 118 -11.18 6.52 4.21
N GLY A 119 -11.94 7.54 3.82
CA GLY A 119 -11.44 8.67 3.05
C GLY A 119 -10.28 9.41 3.74
N TRP A 120 -10.24 9.41 5.08
CA TRP A 120 -9.17 10.04 5.86
C TRP A 120 -7.87 9.22 5.94
N ILE A 121 -7.89 7.93 5.63
CA ILE A 121 -6.71 7.05 5.75
C ILE A 121 -5.50 7.58 4.97
N PRO A 122 -5.58 7.89 3.66
CA PRO A 122 -4.42 8.38 2.91
C PRO A 122 -3.89 9.73 3.43
N LEU A 123 -4.71 10.51 4.12
CA LEU A 123 -4.32 11.82 4.66
C LEU A 123 -3.66 11.73 6.04
N THR A 124 -4.14 10.79 6.86
CA THR A 124 -3.77 10.73 8.29
C THR A 124 -2.72 9.67 8.60
N LYS A 125 -2.58 8.63 7.76
CA LYS A 125 -1.67 7.51 8.04
C LYS A 125 -0.31 7.63 7.37
N LEU A 126 -0.16 8.46 6.35
CA LEU A 126 1.15 8.69 5.72
C LEU A 126 2.10 9.37 6.72
N LYS A 127 3.28 8.77 6.93
CA LYS A 127 4.35 9.37 7.74
C LYS A 127 4.77 10.73 7.19
N GLU A 128 4.79 10.84 5.86
CA GLU A 128 5.11 12.06 5.13
C GLU A 128 3.86 12.94 4.91
N GLY A 129 2.81 12.74 5.71
CA GLY A 129 1.56 13.52 5.70
C GLY A 129 1.75 15.04 5.69
N PRO A 130 2.72 15.64 6.41
CA PRO A 130 3.00 17.08 6.32
C PRO A 130 3.37 17.59 4.92
N LYS A 131 3.76 16.71 4.01
CA LYS A 131 4.08 17.05 2.61
C LYS A 131 2.86 17.02 1.68
N ILE A 132 1.69 16.61 2.17
CA ILE A 132 0.45 16.64 1.39
C ILE A 132 0.08 18.11 1.12
N LYS A 133 -0.03 18.46 -0.17
CA LYS A 133 -0.35 19.83 -0.62
C LYS A 133 -1.77 19.97 -1.16
N GLY A 134 -2.42 18.86 -1.50
CA GLY A 134 -3.78 18.91 -2.01
C GLY A 134 -4.45 17.55 -2.03
N LEU A 135 -5.78 17.60 -1.99
CA LEU A 135 -6.69 16.50 -2.19
C LEU A 135 -7.59 16.84 -3.38
N ILE A 136 -7.67 15.92 -4.33
CA ILE A 136 -8.65 15.93 -5.41
C ILE A 136 -9.61 14.77 -5.13
N SER A 137 -10.89 15.08 -5.00
CA SER A 137 -11.94 14.08 -4.81
C SER A 137 -12.83 14.01 -6.05
N CYS A 138 -12.99 12.81 -6.57
CA CYS A 138 -13.75 12.52 -7.78
C CYS A 138 -14.81 11.47 -7.46
N GLY A 139 -15.97 11.61 -8.09
CA GLY A 139 -17.03 10.61 -8.07
C GLY A 139 -18.38 11.21 -8.46
N ASP A 140 -19.40 10.36 -8.46
CA ASP A 140 -20.76 10.72 -8.83
C ASP A 140 -21.74 10.34 -7.72
N ASP A 141 -22.32 11.37 -7.08
CA ASP A 141 -23.28 11.21 -5.97
C ASP A 141 -24.59 10.53 -6.38
N LYS A 142 -24.83 10.38 -7.69
CA LYS A 142 -25.99 9.65 -8.24
C LYS A 142 -25.72 8.15 -8.41
N GLN A 143 -24.49 7.69 -8.19
CA GLN A 143 -24.13 6.28 -8.26
C GLN A 143 -24.30 5.57 -6.90
N LEU A 144 -23.72 4.37 -6.79
CA LEU A 144 -23.77 3.56 -5.58
C LEU A 144 -23.20 4.33 -4.38
N ARG A 145 -23.81 4.11 -3.22
CA ARG A 145 -23.37 4.63 -1.92
C ARG A 145 -22.59 3.58 -1.14
N PRO A 146 -21.90 3.96 -0.06
CA PRO A 146 -21.14 3.02 0.75
C PRO A 146 -22.08 1.97 1.36
N MET A 147 -21.70 0.71 1.31
CA MET A 147 -22.45 -0.37 1.93
C MET A 147 -22.09 -0.45 3.42
N VAL A 148 -23.10 -0.36 4.29
CA VAL A 148 -22.95 -0.51 5.75
C VAL A 148 -23.83 -1.66 6.23
N LEU A 149 -23.23 -2.68 6.84
CA LEU A 149 -23.94 -3.88 7.31
C LEU A 149 -24.69 -3.67 8.63
N CYS A 150 -24.37 -2.61 9.38
CA CYS A 150 -25.01 -2.28 10.65
C CYS A 150 -25.90 -1.03 10.48
N GLY A 151 -27.22 -1.21 10.59
CA GLY A 151 -28.23 -0.16 10.33
C GLY A 151 -28.41 0.89 11.43
N THR A 152 -27.61 0.86 12.50
CA THR A 152 -27.67 1.84 13.60
C THR A 152 -26.90 3.13 13.28
N THR A 153 -27.06 3.68 12.08
CA THR A 153 -26.41 4.94 11.64
C THR A 153 -27.25 6.20 11.87
N ASN A 154 -28.43 6.10 12.50
CA ASN A 154 -29.28 7.25 12.88
C ASN A 154 -28.74 8.11 14.06
N LEU A 155 -27.42 8.14 14.32
CA LEU A 155 -26.83 8.95 15.38
C LEU A 155 -25.87 10.05 14.90
N LEU A 156 -25.70 10.24 13.59
CA LEU A 156 -24.90 11.35 13.03
C LEU A 156 -25.73 12.45 12.33
N SER A 157 -27.04 12.25 12.13
CA SER A 157 -27.94 13.34 11.71
C SER A 157 -28.28 14.32 12.85
N SER A 158 -27.73 14.12 14.04
CA SER A 158 -27.98 14.93 15.25
C SER A 158 -26.70 15.44 15.93
N TRP A 159 -25.62 15.70 15.18
CA TRP A 159 -24.50 16.48 15.71
C TRP A 159 -24.79 17.99 15.57
N PRO A 160 -24.91 18.77 16.67
CA PRO A 160 -25.16 20.19 16.60
C PRO A 160 -23.81 20.93 16.62
N PHE A 161 -23.05 20.90 15.54
CA PHE A 161 -22.04 21.95 15.30
C PHE A 161 -22.72 23.10 14.56
N ARG A 162 -23.50 23.89 15.30
CA ARG A 162 -23.73 25.29 14.93
C ARG A 162 -22.42 26.03 15.22
N PHE A 163 -21.84 26.61 14.18
CA PHE A 163 -20.91 27.72 14.36
C PHE A 163 -21.58 28.76 15.27
N LEU A 164 -20.97 29.05 16.42
CA LEU A 164 -21.22 30.30 17.12
C LEU A 164 -20.60 31.40 16.24
N PRO A 165 -21.37 32.38 15.75
CA PRO A 165 -20.76 33.63 15.33
C PRO A 165 -20.31 34.39 16.58
N ASP A 166 -19.17 35.07 16.48
CA ASP A 166 -18.67 36.01 17.49
C ASP A 166 -19.72 37.08 17.86
#